data_AF-A0A3A8P7B5-F1
#
_entry.id   AF-A0A3A8P7B5-F1
#
_cell.length_a   1.000
_cell.length_b   1.000
_cell.length_c   1.000
_cell.angle_alpha   90.00
_cell.angle_beta   90.00
_cell.angle_gamma   90.00
#
_symmetry.space_group_name_H-M   'P 1'
#
loop_
_entity.id
_entity.type
_entity.pdbx_description
1 polymer ?
#
loop_
_entity_poly.entity_id
_entity_poly.type
_entity_poly.pdbx_seq_one_letter_code
_entity_poly.pdbx_strand_id
1 'polypeptide(L)'
;MTPESLLPDASASFWQKQLSGAPALLELPTDRPRPPAQRLQRGSFQGGLSAPLSTALETLAQREAVPLFVPLLAGFSALLHRYSLQDDLVVGTSAEGGILALRQDLSDNPRFVDVMARVQSLHQMAVPHRMSSFEKLAVPQGFSHAPVFQVMFVFAPLEERPAEAVRARCDLVLSVSRSPEGWRTTFEYDADLFDADRIQRMASHFQTLLEAAVAQPSRSIASLPLLPAAELHRVLREWNDAAVDFPRDLCIHERFALQAARTPDAPAVTYRSRTLSYRQLDERSNQLAWHLRSLGVGPEALVGLCVDRSIDLVVGMLAILKAGGAYLCLDASHPSERLAFMLQDARVNVLLAHQSKLERLPPFGGTTLCLDSDAAAELLRQQPTDGLPRTAGPENLAYVIFTSGSTGRPKGSAILHRGVLALAFDPLLHAFSASDRVAQASNVSFDPSTFEIWGALLHGAHLIGITASPAHSPHEFVAQVQDGRVSVMFVTTAVLHLLARQVPAAFKGLKMLVLGGEAADPLALREVLQHGPPQRLVNGYGPTECTVFSSFHL
;
A
#
# COMPACT_ATOMS: atom_id res chain seq x y z
N MET A 1 -45.05 28.00 -33.75
CA MET A 1 -45.35 27.07 -32.65
C MET A 1 -45.08 25.67 -33.15
N THR A 2 -43.88 25.16 -32.90
CA THR A 2 -43.52 23.76 -33.08
C THR A 2 -44.00 22.95 -31.88
N PRO A 3 -44.42 21.69 -32.03
CA PRO A 3 -44.91 20.90 -30.91
C PRO A 3 -43.76 20.61 -29.95
N GLU A 4 -43.86 21.07 -28.70
CA GLU A 4 -43.02 20.60 -27.61
C GLU A 4 -43.26 19.09 -27.44
N SER A 5 -42.24 18.28 -27.71
CA SER A 5 -42.28 16.84 -27.50
C SER A 5 -42.32 16.55 -25.98
N LEU A 6 -43.51 16.49 -25.42
CA LEU A 6 -43.77 15.87 -24.12
C LEU A 6 -43.28 14.42 -24.18
N LEU A 7 -42.41 14.05 -23.24
CA LEU A 7 -42.05 12.65 -23.03
C LEU A 7 -43.35 11.88 -22.71
N PRO A 8 -43.62 10.71 -23.31
CA PRO A 8 -44.75 9.90 -22.88
C PRO A 8 -44.60 9.56 -21.39
N ASP A 9 -45.58 9.92 -20.56
CA ASP A 9 -45.53 9.77 -19.10
C ASP A 9 -45.12 8.34 -18.65
N ALA A 10 -45.49 7.33 -19.44
CA ALA A 10 -45.14 5.92 -19.19
C ALA A 10 -43.63 5.63 -19.32
N SER A 11 -42.93 6.19 -20.31
CA SER A 11 -41.48 5.98 -20.48
C SER A 11 -40.67 6.73 -19.45
N ALA A 12 -41.09 7.94 -19.07
CA ALA A 12 -40.46 8.67 -17.98
C ALA A 12 -40.60 7.92 -16.64
N SER A 13 -41.80 7.40 -16.35
CA SER A 13 -42.06 6.61 -15.13
C SER A 13 -41.27 5.30 -15.10
N PHE A 14 -41.14 4.61 -16.24
CA PHE A 14 -40.30 3.41 -16.36
C PHE A 14 -38.84 3.70 -15.98
N TRP A 15 -38.25 4.73 -16.57
CA TRP A 15 -36.84 5.07 -16.31
C TRP A 15 -36.60 5.59 -14.90
N GLN A 16 -37.51 6.38 -14.33
CA GLN A 16 -37.43 6.79 -12.93
C GLN A 16 -37.38 5.59 -11.98
N LYS A 17 -38.18 4.55 -12.26
CA LYS A 17 -38.14 3.30 -11.50
C LYS A 17 -36.85 2.52 -11.75
N GLN A 18 -36.47 2.33 -13.02
CA GLN A 18 -35.31 1.53 -13.41
C GLN A 18 -33.97 2.10 -12.90
N LEU A 19 -33.84 3.42 -12.90
CA LEU A 19 -32.64 4.14 -12.48
C LEU A 19 -32.70 4.57 -11.00
N SER A 20 -33.72 4.16 -10.25
CA SER A 20 -33.90 4.54 -8.85
C SER A 20 -32.77 4.00 -7.98
N GLY A 21 -31.95 4.91 -7.41
CA GLY A 21 -30.79 4.53 -6.60
C GLY A 21 -29.59 4.06 -7.43
N ALA A 22 -29.57 4.29 -8.74
CA ALA A 22 -28.38 4.07 -9.56
C ALA A 22 -27.21 4.94 -9.08
N PRO A 23 -25.96 4.48 -9.23
CA PRO A 23 -24.79 5.30 -8.92
C PRO A 23 -24.80 6.57 -9.76
N ALA A 24 -24.42 7.70 -9.15
CA ALA A 24 -24.31 8.96 -9.86
C ALA A 24 -23.17 8.96 -10.89
N LEU A 25 -22.10 8.20 -10.61
CA LEU A 25 -20.89 8.16 -11.40
C LEU A 25 -20.29 6.74 -11.42
N LEU A 26 -19.90 6.29 -12.62
CA LEU A 26 -18.98 5.18 -12.79
C LEU A 26 -17.54 5.65 -12.53
N GLU A 27 -16.92 5.14 -11.47
CA GLU A 27 -15.57 5.50 -11.03
C GLU A 27 -14.51 4.65 -11.73
N LEU A 28 -14.30 4.90 -13.02
CA LEU A 28 -13.17 4.31 -13.73
C LEU A 28 -11.84 4.93 -13.26
N PRO A 29 -10.76 4.16 -13.18
CA PRO A 29 -9.43 4.70 -12.87
C PRO A 29 -8.94 5.56 -14.03
N THR A 30 -8.90 6.88 -13.82
CA THR A 30 -8.44 7.89 -14.77
C THR A 30 -6.96 8.19 -14.59
N ASP A 31 -6.29 8.68 -15.64
CA ASP A 31 -4.88 9.13 -15.59
C ASP A 31 -4.76 10.58 -15.09
N ARG A 32 -5.88 11.31 -15.10
CA ARG A 32 -5.98 12.71 -14.67
C ARG A 32 -7.24 12.92 -13.83
N PRO A 33 -7.24 13.88 -12.90
CA PRO A 33 -8.45 14.24 -12.15
C PRO A 33 -9.51 14.81 -13.11
N ARG A 34 -10.78 14.47 -12.86
CA ARG A 34 -11.90 14.97 -13.67
C ARG A 34 -11.97 16.51 -13.60
N PRO A 35 -12.01 17.22 -14.74
CA PRO A 35 -12.16 18.66 -14.74
C PRO A 35 -13.56 19.07 -14.24
N PRO A 36 -13.71 20.28 -13.66
CA PRO A 36 -15.00 20.76 -13.17
C PRO A 36 -16.05 20.95 -14.28
N ALA A 37 -15.61 21.08 -15.55
CA ALA A 37 -16.46 21.10 -16.72
C ALA A 37 -15.81 20.27 -17.85
N GLN A 38 -16.62 19.51 -18.59
CA GLN A 38 -16.16 18.74 -19.76
C GLN A 38 -15.68 19.67 -20.87
N ARG A 39 -14.49 19.39 -21.44
CA ARG A 39 -13.95 20.13 -22.59
C ARG A 39 -14.11 19.39 -23.91
N LEU A 40 -14.68 18.17 -23.87
CA LEU A 40 -15.01 17.33 -25.02
C LEU A 40 -13.82 17.01 -25.93
N GLN A 41 -12.60 16.94 -25.38
CA GLN A 41 -11.44 16.46 -26.13
C GLN A 41 -11.49 14.94 -26.23
N ARG A 42 -11.40 14.40 -27.46
CA ARG A 42 -11.61 12.98 -27.71
C ARG A 42 -10.35 12.32 -28.25
N GLY A 43 -9.97 11.20 -27.65
CA GLY A 43 -9.06 10.23 -28.23
C GLY A 43 -9.84 9.08 -28.87
N SER A 44 -9.17 8.33 -29.76
CA SER A 44 -9.74 7.12 -30.35
C SER A 44 -8.66 6.05 -30.48
N PHE A 45 -8.99 4.83 -30.08
CA PHE A 45 -8.17 3.65 -30.26
C PHE A 45 -8.95 2.58 -31.02
N GLN A 46 -8.34 1.99 -32.06
CA GLN A 46 -8.93 0.91 -32.83
C GLN A 46 -8.20 -0.40 -32.54
N GLY A 47 -8.98 -1.40 -32.12
CA GLY A 47 -8.54 -2.78 -31.96
C GLY A 47 -9.42 -3.73 -32.77
N GLY A 48 -9.14 -5.02 -32.69
CA GLY A 48 -9.94 -6.05 -33.34
C GLY A 48 -10.07 -7.28 -32.45
N LEU A 49 -11.21 -7.96 -32.56
CA LEU A 49 -11.37 -9.30 -32.03
C LEU A 49 -10.82 -10.27 -33.07
N SER A 50 -9.99 -11.21 -32.64
CA SER A 50 -9.42 -12.23 -33.54
C SER A 50 -10.53 -13.01 -34.25
N ALA A 51 -10.26 -13.54 -35.45
CA ALA A 51 -11.23 -14.35 -36.18
C ALA A 51 -11.73 -15.57 -35.37
N PRO A 52 -10.87 -16.30 -34.62
CA PRO A 52 -11.32 -17.37 -33.71
C PRO A 52 -12.27 -16.86 -32.62
N LEU A 53 -11.94 -15.74 -31.97
CA LEU A 53 -12.80 -15.15 -30.93
C LEU A 53 -14.14 -14.69 -31.51
N SER A 54 -14.12 -14.05 -32.67
CA SER A 54 -15.31 -13.60 -33.40
C SER A 54 -16.27 -14.77 -33.66
N THR A 55 -15.73 -15.89 -34.15
CA THR A 55 -16.49 -17.12 -34.42
C THR A 55 -17.03 -17.75 -33.14
N ALA A 56 -16.23 -17.77 -32.07
CA ALA A 56 -16.64 -18.30 -30.77
C ALA A 56 -17.76 -17.47 -30.13
N LEU A 57 -17.72 -16.13 -30.26
CA LEU A 57 -18.79 -15.24 -29.80
C LEU A 57 -20.08 -15.46 -30.59
N GLU A 58 -20.00 -15.57 -31.91
CA GLU A 58 -21.15 -15.88 -32.77
C GLU A 58 -21.77 -17.25 -32.40
N THR A 59 -20.92 -18.25 -32.17
CA THR A 59 -21.37 -19.59 -31.73
C THR A 59 -22.02 -19.56 -30.36
N LEU A 60 -21.45 -18.81 -29.41
CA LEU A 60 -22.03 -18.63 -28.07
C LEU A 60 -23.40 -17.95 -28.16
N ALA A 61 -23.50 -16.86 -28.93
CA ALA A 61 -24.75 -16.12 -29.12
C ALA A 61 -25.84 -17.02 -29.71
N GLN A 62 -25.50 -17.83 -30.73
CA GLN A 62 -26.41 -18.81 -31.31
C GLN A 62 -26.85 -19.88 -30.30
N ARG A 63 -25.90 -20.42 -29.52
CA ARG A 63 -26.19 -21.46 -28.51
C ARG A 63 -27.13 -20.97 -27.42
N GLU A 64 -26.94 -19.75 -26.94
CA GLU A 64 -27.78 -19.13 -25.91
C GLU A 64 -29.04 -18.44 -26.50
N ALA A 65 -29.25 -18.55 -27.82
CA ALA A 65 -30.38 -17.94 -28.54
C ALA A 65 -30.53 -16.42 -28.30
N VAL A 66 -29.41 -15.70 -28.22
CA VAL A 66 -29.37 -14.24 -28.06
C VAL A 66 -28.64 -13.55 -29.22
N PRO A 67 -28.95 -12.29 -29.53
CA PRO A 67 -28.18 -11.52 -30.50
C PRO A 67 -26.71 -11.34 -30.08
N LEU A 68 -25.80 -11.21 -31.06
CA LEU A 68 -24.35 -11.08 -30.82
C LEU A 68 -23.97 -9.89 -29.93
N PHE A 69 -24.76 -8.81 -29.92
CA PHE A 69 -24.49 -7.67 -29.04
C PHE A 69 -24.55 -8.05 -27.55
N VAL A 70 -25.32 -9.09 -27.18
CA VAL A 70 -25.49 -9.51 -25.77
C VAL A 70 -24.20 -10.01 -25.14
N PRO A 71 -23.49 -11.02 -25.68
CA PRO A 71 -22.20 -11.43 -25.10
C PRO A 71 -21.16 -10.32 -25.14
N LEU A 72 -21.17 -9.45 -26.15
CA LEU A 72 -20.25 -8.30 -26.22
C LEU A 72 -20.51 -7.26 -25.12
N LEU A 73 -21.78 -6.88 -24.92
CA LEU A 73 -22.17 -5.95 -23.86
C LEU A 73 -21.98 -6.57 -22.47
N ALA A 74 -22.29 -7.86 -22.29
CA ALA A 74 -22.00 -8.57 -21.05
C ALA A 74 -20.49 -8.57 -20.72
N GLY A 75 -19.64 -8.77 -21.73
CA GLY A 75 -18.19 -8.64 -21.59
C GLY A 75 -17.76 -7.22 -21.23
N PHE A 76 -18.40 -6.20 -21.81
CA PHE A 76 -18.08 -4.80 -21.52
C PHE A 76 -18.49 -4.44 -20.09
N SER A 77 -19.67 -4.86 -19.62
CA SER A 77 -20.09 -4.70 -18.23
C SER A 77 -19.14 -5.39 -17.25
N ALA A 78 -18.71 -6.62 -17.56
CA ALA A 78 -17.73 -7.34 -16.74
C ALA A 78 -16.38 -6.63 -16.71
N LEU A 79 -15.91 -6.07 -17.83
CA LEU A 79 -14.71 -5.25 -17.88
C LEU A 79 -14.85 -4.02 -16.97
N LEU A 80 -15.94 -3.27 -17.11
CA LEU A 80 -16.20 -2.06 -16.33
C LEU A 80 -16.24 -2.36 -14.82
N HIS A 81 -16.96 -3.41 -14.42
CA HIS A 81 -16.99 -3.90 -13.04
C HIS A 81 -15.60 -4.19 -12.48
N ARG A 82 -14.74 -4.87 -13.27
CA ARG A 82 -13.38 -5.20 -12.84
C ARG A 82 -12.45 -3.98 -12.75
N TYR A 83 -12.74 -2.92 -13.50
CA TYR A 83 -11.97 -1.68 -13.48
C TYR A 83 -12.44 -0.69 -12.41
N SER A 84 -13.75 -0.56 -12.19
CA SER A 84 -14.31 0.37 -11.20
C SER A 84 -14.50 -0.25 -9.82
N LEU A 85 -14.48 -1.58 -9.71
CA LEU A 85 -14.87 -2.33 -8.50
C LEU A 85 -16.29 -2.01 -8.03
N GLN A 86 -17.14 -1.49 -8.94
CA GLN A 86 -18.54 -1.23 -8.67
C GLN A 86 -19.40 -2.40 -9.15
N ASP A 87 -20.37 -2.78 -8.33
CA ASP A 87 -21.30 -3.87 -8.63
C ASP A 87 -22.53 -3.41 -9.43
N ASP A 88 -22.99 -2.19 -9.18
CA ASP A 88 -24.12 -1.57 -9.89
C ASP A 88 -23.58 -0.59 -10.93
N LEU A 89 -23.92 -0.80 -12.21
CA LEU A 89 -23.41 -0.04 -13.34
C LEU A 89 -24.54 0.40 -14.27
N VAL A 90 -24.46 1.59 -14.83
CA VAL A 90 -25.36 2.04 -15.91
C VAL A 90 -24.59 2.18 -17.21
N VAL A 91 -24.92 1.36 -18.20
CA VAL A 91 -24.30 1.40 -19.53
C VAL A 91 -25.30 1.93 -20.56
N GLY A 92 -24.95 3.03 -21.22
CA GLY A 92 -25.72 3.52 -22.36
C GLY A 92 -25.60 2.57 -23.55
N THR A 93 -26.66 2.33 -24.30
CA THR A 93 -26.58 1.59 -25.57
C THR A 93 -27.51 2.18 -26.63
N SER A 94 -27.16 1.99 -27.90
CA SER A 94 -28.01 2.33 -29.05
C SER A 94 -29.10 1.28 -29.27
N ALA A 95 -30.30 1.72 -29.61
CA ALA A 95 -31.37 0.91 -30.16
C ALA A 95 -31.98 1.63 -31.37
N GLU A 96 -32.71 0.93 -32.23
CA GLU A 96 -33.39 1.55 -33.37
C GLU A 96 -34.34 2.66 -32.90
N GLY A 97 -34.12 3.89 -33.37
CA GLY A 97 -34.91 5.07 -33.01
C GLY A 97 -34.62 5.66 -31.62
N GLY A 98 -33.50 5.32 -30.96
CA GLY A 98 -33.11 5.99 -29.71
C GLY A 98 -31.96 5.37 -28.91
N ILE A 99 -31.86 5.78 -27.65
CA ILE A 99 -30.86 5.32 -26.69
C ILE A 99 -31.54 4.68 -25.47
N LEU A 100 -30.84 3.74 -24.84
CA LEU A 100 -31.23 3.02 -23.62
C LEU A 100 -30.16 3.22 -22.55
N ALA A 101 -30.56 3.20 -21.28
CA ALA A 101 -29.66 3.21 -20.12
C ALA A 101 -29.79 1.89 -19.35
N LEU A 102 -28.94 0.91 -19.65
CA LEU A 102 -29.04 -0.42 -19.06
C LEU A 102 -28.31 -0.48 -17.72
N ARG A 103 -29.08 -0.37 -16.63
CA ARG A 103 -28.58 -0.58 -15.27
C ARG A 103 -28.45 -2.07 -14.96
N GLN A 104 -27.27 -2.49 -14.54
CA GLN A 104 -26.89 -3.88 -14.32
C GLN A 104 -26.30 -4.04 -12.92
N ASP A 105 -26.78 -5.04 -12.20
CA ASP A 105 -26.25 -5.46 -10.89
C ASP A 105 -25.37 -6.70 -11.05
N LEU A 106 -24.16 -6.65 -10.50
CA LEU A 106 -23.11 -7.66 -10.56
C LEU A 106 -22.60 -8.09 -9.17
N SER A 107 -23.26 -7.66 -8.09
CA SER A 107 -22.83 -7.84 -6.69
C SER A 107 -22.63 -9.30 -6.24
N ASP A 108 -23.47 -10.21 -6.75
CA ASP A 108 -23.37 -11.65 -6.44
C ASP A 108 -22.25 -12.37 -7.22
N ASN A 109 -21.37 -11.62 -7.90
CA ASN A 109 -20.33 -12.17 -8.78
C ASN A 109 -20.91 -13.24 -9.75
N PRO A 110 -21.87 -12.84 -10.61
CA PRO A 110 -22.64 -13.77 -11.43
C PRO A 110 -21.77 -14.53 -12.43
N ARG A 111 -22.30 -15.65 -12.94
CA ARG A 111 -21.67 -16.33 -14.09
C ARG A 111 -21.85 -15.48 -15.33
N PHE A 112 -20.94 -15.61 -16.28
CA PHE A 112 -21.02 -14.84 -17.53
C PHE A 112 -22.35 -15.06 -18.27
N VAL A 113 -22.86 -16.30 -18.32
CA VAL A 113 -24.21 -16.59 -18.86
C VAL A 113 -25.34 -15.86 -18.14
N ASP A 114 -25.23 -15.66 -16.82
CA ASP A 114 -26.27 -14.97 -16.04
C ASP A 114 -26.25 -13.46 -16.36
N VAL A 115 -25.05 -12.88 -16.59
CA VAL A 115 -24.91 -11.50 -17.07
C VAL A 115 -25.52 -11.36 -18.47
N MET A 116 -25.26 -12.31 -19.38
CA MET A 116 -25.88 -12.31 -20.71
C MET A 116 -27.42 -12.34 -20.64
N ALA A 117 -27.98 -13.22 -19.80
CA ALA A 117 -29.43 -13.31 -19.60
C ALA A 117 -30.02 -12.00 -19.04
N ARG A 118 -29.34 -11.36 -18.09
CA ARG A 118 -29.72 -10.04 -17.55
C ARG A 118 -29.68 -8.96 -18.63
N VAL A 119 -28.60 -8.88 -19.41
CA VAL A 119 -28.45 -7.92 -20.52
C VAL A 119 -29.59 -8.09 -21.53
N GLN A 120 -29.88 -9.32 -21.95
CA GLN A 120 -30.97 -9.60 -22.90
C GLN A 120 -32.33 -9.16 -22.35
N SER A 121 -32.64 -9.54 -21.11
CA SER A 121 -33.91 -9.21 -20.46
C SER A 121 -34.09 -7.70 -20.30
N LEU A 122 -33.06 -7.01 -19.79
CA LEU A 122 -33.06 -5.55 -19.62
C LEU A 122 -33.22 -4.82 -20.95
N HIS A 123 -32.50 -5.26 -21.98
CA HIS A 123 -32.62 -4.68 -23.32
C HIS A 123 -34.05 -4.80 -23.86
N GLN A 124 -34.65 -6.00 -23.79
CA GLN A 124 -36.03 -6.22 -24.26
C GLN A 124 -37.06 -5.36 -23.51
N MET A 125 -36.92 -5.22 -22.19
CA MET A 125 -37.81 -4.37 -21.39
C MET A 125 -37.62 -2.88 -21.70
N ALA A 126 -36.39 -2.45 -22.03
CA ALA A 126 -36.06 -1.04 -22.25
C ALA A 126 -36.43 -0.51 -23.65
N VAL A 127 -36.39 -1.35 -24.70
CA VAL A 127 -36.64 -0.92 -26.11
C VAL A 127 -37.96 -0.15 -26.32
N PRO A 128 -39.11 -0.56 -25.75
CA PRO A 128 -40.36 0.20 -25.85
C PRO A 128 -40.27 1.61 -25.25
N HIS A 129 -39.33 1.83 -24.33
CA HIS A 129 -39.13 3.07 -23.58
C HIS A 129 -37.91 3.87 -24.06
N ARG A 130 -37.33 3.53 -25.22
CA ARG A 130 -36.19 4.27 -25.80
C ARG A 130 -36.42 5.77 -25.87
N MET A 131 -35.34 6.53 -25.66
CA MET A 131 -35.39 8.00 -25.61
C MET A 131 -34.43 8.62 -26.61
N SER A 132 -34.68 9.87 -27.00
CA SER A 132 -33.71 10.68 -27.77
C SER A 132 -32.60 11.28 -26.89
N SER A 133 -32.92 11.56 -25.61
CA SER A 133 -31.98 12.06 -24.61
C SER A 133 -32.45 11.71 -23.20
N PHE A 134 -31.51 11.40 -22.32
CA PHE A 134 -31.74 11.17 -20.89
C PHE A 134 -31.54 12.43 -20.02
N GLU A 135 -31.15 13.57 -20.61
CA GLU A 135 -30.84 14.79 -19.86
C GLU A 135 -32.02 15.31 -19.02
N LYS A 136 -33.25 15.09 -19.49
CA LYS A 136 -34.47 15.53 -18.82
C LYS A 136 -34.90 14.64 -17.65
N LEU A 137 -34.35 13.43 -17.54
CA LEU A 137 -34.66 12.48 -16.45
C LEU A 137 -33.70 12.62 -15.27
N ALA A 138 -32.56 13.27 -15.48
CA ALA A 138 -31.60 13.49 -14.43
C ALA A 138 -31.91 14.77 -13.65
N VAL A 139 -31.74 14.72 -12.33
CA VAL A 139 -31.59 15.93 -11.53
C VAL A 139 -30.28 16.59 -11.96
N PRO A 140 -30.22 17.90 -12.24
CA PRO A 140 -28.98 18.54 -12.70
C PRO A 140 -27.85 18.33 -11.68
N GLN A 141 -26.88 17.49 -12.03
CA GLN A 141 -25.69 17.21 -11.24
C GLN A 141 -24.44 17.71 -12.00
N GLY A 142 -24.10 18.98 -11.82
CA GLY A 142 -22.89 19.59 -12.38
C GLY A 142 -22.74 19.51 -13.91
N PHE A 143 -21.61 20.01 -14.42
CA PHE A 143 -21.27 19.98 -15.86
C PHE A 143 -20.04 19.08 -16.15
N SER A 144 -19.64 18.26 -15.18
CA SER A 144 -18.39 17.48 -15.23
C SER A 144 -18.54 16.08 -15.82
N HIS A 145 -19.76 15.55 -15.95
CA HIS A 145 -20.04 14.22 -16.51
C HIS A 145 -21.43 14.14 -17.17
N ALA A 146 -21.65 13.09 -17.96
CA ALA A 146 -22.98 12.74 -18.47
C ALA A 146 -23.89 12.27 -17.32
N PRO A 147 -25.19 12.62 -17.34
CA PRO A 147 -25.98 12.64 -16.11
C PRO A 147 -26.65 11.30 -15.73
N VAL A 148 -26.61 10.29 -16.60
CA VAL A 148 -27.24 8.96 -16.35
C VAL A 148 -26.26 7.80 -16.55
N PHE A 149 -25.40 7.90 -17.56
CA PHE A 149 -24.33 6.94 -17.82
C PHE A 149 -23.12 7.69 -18.34
N GLN A 150 -21.92 7.27 -17.93
CA GLN A 150 -20.66 7.84 -18.40
C GLN A 150 -19.97 6.95 -19.43
N VAL A 151 -20.53 5.78 -19.70
CA VAL A 151 -20.02 4.84 -20.69
C VAL A 151 -21.11 4.39 -21.63
N MET A 152 -20.75 4.17 -22.89
CA MET A 152 -21.70 3.75 -23.93
C MET A 152 -21.15 2.57 -24.73
N PHE A 153 -22.01 1.62 -25.04
CA PHE A 153 -21.77 0.52 -25.94
C PHE A 153 -22.57 0.71 -27.24
N VAL A 154 -21.94 0.53 -28.39
CA VAL A 154 -22.57 0.68 -29.70
C VAL A 154 -22.24 -0.55 -30.54
N PHE A 155 -23.26 -1.20 -31.12
CA PHE A 155 -23.08 -2.37 -31.96
C PHE A 155 -23.66 -2.14 -33.36
N ALA A 156 -22.81 -2.12 -34.39
CA ALA A 156 -23.20 -2.02 -35.79
C ALA A 156 -23.35 -3.43 -36.39
N PRO A 157 -24.44 -3.72 -37.14
CA PRO A 157 -24.94 -2.85 -38.21
C PRO A 157 -26.29 -2.21 -37.90
N LEU A 158 -26.61 -1.91 -36.64
CA LEU A 158 -27.74 -1.02 -36.33
C LEU A 158 -27.50 0.31 -37.08
N GLU A 159 -28.37 0.62 -38.05
CA GLU A 159 -28.18 1.69 -39.04
C GLU A 159 -28.09 3.11 -38.42
N GLU A 160 -28.39 3.23 -37.13
CA GLU A 160 -28.37 4.49 -36.39
C GLU A 160 -27.27 4.49 -35.33
N ARG A 161 -26.15 5.15 -35.64
CA ARG A 161 -25.20 5.57 -34.62
C ARG A 161 -25.84 6.68 -33.79
N PRO A 162 -25.81 6.61 -32.44
CA PRO A 162 -26.28 7.71 -31.60
C PRO A 162 -25.62 9.03 -31.99
N ALA A 163 -26.39 10.12 -31.86
CA ALA A 163 -25.92 11.46 -32.14
C ALA A 163 -24.57 11.71 -31.47
N GLU A 164 -23.64 12.32 -32.21
CA GLU A 164 -22.29 12.61 -31.73
C GLU A 164 -22.30 13.38 -30.40
N ALA A 165 -23.27 14.29 -30.21
CA ALA A 165 -23.47 15.01 -28.95
C ALA A 165 -23.68 14.10 -27.73
N VAL A 166 -24.35 12.95 -27.88
CA VAL A 166 -24.55 11.98 -26.78
C VAL A 166 -23.25 11.22 -26.50
N ARG A 167 -22.56 10.77 -27.55
CA ARG A 167 -21.30 10.02 -27.44
C ARG A 167 -20.17 10.88 -26.89
N ALA A 168 -20.10 12.15 -27.29
CA ALA A 168 -19.07 13.10 -26.87
C ALA A 168 -19.10 13.39 -25.36
N ARG A 169 -20.26 13.25 -24.71
CA ARG A 169 -20.42 13.46 -23.27
C ARG A 169 -20.05 12.24 -22.41
N CYS A 170 -19.90 11.06 -23.01
CA CYS A 170 -19.48 9.85 -22.31
C CYS A 170 -17.97 9.87 -22.11
N ASP A 171 -17.48 9.44 -20.95
CA ASP A 171 -16.05 9.27 -20.69
C ASP A 171 -15.43 8.19 -21.61
N LEU A 172 -16.17 7.11 -21.90
CA LEU A 172 -15.73 6.01 -22.75
C LEU A 172 -16.88 5.46 -23.61
N VAL A 173 -16.63 5.28 -24.91
CA VAL A 173 -17.57 4.67 -25.85
C VAL A 173 -16.89 3.50 -26.55
N LEU A 174 -17.44 2.30 -26.39
CA LEU A 174 -17.01 1.10 -27.12
C LEU A 174 -17.97 0.86 -28.29
N SER A 175 -17.48 1.02 -29.51
CA SER A 175 -18.19 0.66 -30.74
C SER A 175 -17.66 -0.67 -31.30
N VAL A 176 -18.55 -1.59 -31.65
CA VAL A 176 -18.21 -2.85 -32.33
C VAL A 176 -18.85 -2.87 -33.71
N SER A 177 -18.07 -3.17 -34.74
CA SER A 177 -18.53 -3.18 -36.14
C SER A 177 -17.85 -4.29 -36.93
N ARG A 178 -18.46 -4.71 -38.04
CA ARG A 178 -17.89 -5.75 -38.89
C ARG A 178 -16.64 -5.26 -39.62
N SER A 179 -15.61 -6.10 -39.72
CA SER A 179 -14.44 -5.91 -40.56
C SER A 179 -14.18 -7.16 -41.42
N PRO A 180 -13.31 -7.09 -42.45
CA PRO A 180 -12.92 -8.28 -43.22
C PRO A 180 -12.25 -9.39 -42.39
N GLU A 181 -11.63 -9.01 -41.28
CA GLU A 181 -10.83 -9.89 -40.41
C GLU A 181 -11.62 -10.42 -39.20
N GLY A 182 -12.90 -10.02 -39.04
CA GLY A 182 -13.75 -10.38 -37.90
C GLY A 182 -14.57 -9.19 -37.40
N TRP A 183 -14.55 -8.96 -36.08
CA TRP A 183 -15.17 -7.79 -35.45
C TRP A 183 -14.12 -6.76 -35.06
N ARG A 184 -14.34 -5.50 -35.44
CA ARG A 184 -13.51 -4.35 -35.05
C ARG A 184 -14.11 -3.67 -33.83
N THR A 185 -13.26 -3.32 -32.87
CA THR A 185 -13.61 -2.54 -31.68
C THR A 185 -12.99 -1.14 -31.78
N THR A 186 -13.78 -0.10 -31.57
CA THR A 186 -13.31 1.29 -31.51
C THR A 186 -13.65 1.86 -30.14
N PHE A 187 -12.63 2.24 -29.38
CA PHE A 187 -12.77 2.92 -28.10
C PHE A 187 -12.57 4.42 -28.32
N GLU A 188 -13.64 5.21 -28.20
CA GLU A 188 -13.56 6.67 -28.15
C GLU A 188 -13.59 7.09 -26.67
N TYR A 189 -12.69 7.97 -26.26
CA TYR A 189 -12.53 8.30 -24.83
C TYR A 189 -12.27 9.79 -24.61
N ASP A 190 -12.56 10.27 -23.40
CA ASP A 190 -12.24 11.63 -22.96
C ASP A 190 -10.73 11.74 -22.69
N ALA A 191 -10.04 12.53 -23.52
CA ALA A 191 -8.59 12.72 -23.45
C ALA A 191 -8.17 13.58 -22.24
N ASP A 192 -9.10 14.30 -21.61
CA ASP A 192 -8.83 14.97 -20.33
C ASP A 192 -8.80 13.97 -19.16
N LEU A 193 -9.31 12.75 -19.35
CA LEU A 193 -9.37 11.69 -18.31
C LEU A 193 -8.37 10.56 -18.54
N PHE A 194 -8.21 10.10 -19.78
CA PHE A 194 -7.46 8.88 -20.09
C PHE A 194 -6.32 9.12 -21.09
N ASP A 195 -5.22 8.38 -20.87
CA ASP A 195 -4.15 8.22 -21.85
C ASP A 195 -4.47 7.12 -22.86
N ALA A 196 -3.94 7.27 -24.08
CA ALA A 196 -4.09 6.28 -25.14
C ALA A 196 -3.63 4.88 -24.70
N ASP A 197 -2.51 4.81 -23.97
CA ASP A 197 -1.94 3.54 -23.48
C ASP A 197 -2.89 2.82 -22.51
N ARG A 198 -3.64 3.54 -21.68
CA ARG A 198 -4.63 2.94 -20.78
C ARG A 198 -5.76 2.31 -21.58
N ILE A 199 -6.26 3.00 -22.58
CA ILE A 199 -7.35 2.52 -23.43
C ILE A 199 -6.91 1.32 -24.28
N GLN A 200 -5.68 1.33 -24.78
CA GLN A 200 -5.08 0.18 -25.45
C GLN A 200 -4.99 -1.05 -24.52
N ARG A 201 -4.61 -0.86 -23.24
CA ARG A 201 -4.64 -1.94 -22.23
C ARG A 201 -6.07 -2.42 -21.97
N MET A 202 -7.04 -1.51 -21.79
CA MET A 202 -8.45 -1.87 -21.62
C MET A 202 -8.99 -2.69 -22.79
N ALA A 203 -8.62 -2.35 -24.03
CA ALA A 203 -9.00 -3.12 -25.22
C ALA A 203 -8.39 -4.53 -25.21
N SER A 204 -7.13 -4.67 -24.80
CA SER A 204 -6.47 -5.98 -24.67
C SER A 204 -7.08 -6.83 -23.56
N HIS A 205 -7.47 -6.19 -22.45
CA HIS A 205 -8.18 -6.83 -21.34
C HIS A 205 -9.58 -7.28 -21.76
N PHE A 206 -10.30 -6.47 -22.51
CA PHE A 206 -11.61 -6.82 -23.07
C PHE A 206 -11.52 -8.08 -23.93
N GLN A 207 -10.53 -8.16 -24.83
CA GLN A 207 -10.31 -9.34 -25.66
C GLN A 207 -10.02 -10.58 -24.81
N THR A 208 -9.07 -10.50 -23.87
CA THR A 208 -8.68 -11.62 -22.99
C THR A 208 -9.88 -12.12 -22.16
N LEU A 209 -10.66 -11.19 -21.63
CA LEU A 209 -11.87 -11.48 -20.87
C LEU A 209 -12.91 -12.23 -21.73
N LEU A 210 -13.16 -11.75 -22.96
CA LEU A 210 -14.09 -12.40 -23.88
C LEU A 210 -13.61 -13.80 -24.30
N GLU A 211 -12.33 -13.99 -24.57
CA GLU A 211 -11.75 -15.32 -24.88
C GLU A 211 -11.99 -16.32 -23.76
N ALA A 212 -11.77 -15.91 -22.50
CA ALA A 212 -12.07 -16.75 -21.36
C ALA A 212 -13.58 -16.98 -21.15
N ALA A 213 -14.39 -15.95 -21.38
CA ALA A 213 -15.83 -15.99 -21.21
C ALA A 213 -16.51 -16.95 -22.20
N VAL A 214 -16.10 -16.94 -23.49
CA VAL A 214 -16.66 -17.86 -24.49
C VAL A 214 -16.23 -19.30 -24.26
N ALA A 215 -15.00 -19.51 -23.75
CA ALA A 215 -14.51 -20.84 -23.41
C ALA A 215 -15.20 -21.42 -22.17
N GLN A 216 -15.51 -20.59 -21.17
CA GLN A 216 -16.06 -21.03 -19.88
C GLN A 216 -17.19 -20.12 -19.39
N PRO A 217 -18.34 -20.09 -20.10
CA PRO A 217 -19.39 -19.10 -19.87
C PRO A 217 -20.15 -19.34 -18.55
N SER A 218 -20.02 -20.54 -17.96
CA SER A 218 -20.55 -20.85 -16.62
C SER A 218 -19.62 -20.41 -15.47
N ARG A 219 -18.44 -19.84 -15.75
CA ARG A 219 -17.59 -19.25 -14.70
C ARG A 219 -18.11 -17.89 -14.25
N SER A 220 -17.82 -17.56 -13.00
CA SER A 220 -18.08 -16.24 -12.43
C SER A 220 -17.17 -15.18 -13.08
N ILE A 221 -17.70 -13.97 -13.27
CA ILE A 221 -16.98 -12.87 -13.94
C ILE A 221 -15.71 -12.41 -13.21
N ALA A 222 -15.64 -12.53 -11.88
CA ALA A 222 -14.43 -12.21 -11.12
C ALA A 222 -13.29 -13.22 -11.34
N SER A 223 -13.63 -14.48 -11.67
CA SER A 223 -12.65 -15.56 -11.88
C SER A 223 -12.08 -15.62 -13.31
N LEU A 224 -12.70 -14.90 -14.25
CA LEU A 224 -12.22 -14.84 -15.62
C LEU A 224 -10.90 -14.05 -15.68
N PRO A 225 -9.88 -14.57 -16.39
CA PRO A 225 -8.65 -13.83 -16.69
C PRO A 225 -8.95 -12.49 -17.34
N LEU A 226 -8.30 -11.44 -16.83
CA LEU A 226 -8.40 -10.08 -17.36
C LEU A 226 -7.10 -9.68 -18.08
N LEU A 227 -5.96 -10.01 -17.47
CA LEU A 227 -4.65 -9.65 -17.99
C LEU A 227 -4.19 -10.64 -19.08
N PRO A 228 -3.71 -10.17 -20.24
CA PRO A 228 -2.99 -10.99 -21.20
C PRO A 228 -1.81 -11.71 -20.53
N ALA A 229 -1.43 -12.88 -21.05
CA ALA A 229 -0.39 -13.71 -20.44
C ALA A 229 0.97 -12.98 -20.25
N ALA A 230 1.36 -12.14 -21.21
CA ALA A 230 2.58 -11.34 -21.11
C ALA A 230 2.50 -10.27 -20.00
N GLU A 231 1.34 -9.62 -19.85
CA GLU A 231 1.11 -8.65 -18.79
C GLU A 231 1.05 -9.32 -17.41
N LEU A 232 0.37 -10.47 -17.31
CA LEU A 232 0.36 -11.28 -16.09
C LEU A 232 1.78 -11.74 -15.69
N HIS A 233 2.59 -12.17 -16.67
CA HIS A 233 3.98 -12.53 -16.43
C HIS A 233 4.79 -11.34 -15.91
N ARG A 234 4.62 -10.17 -16.52
CA ARG A 234 5.27 -8.93 -16.06
C ARG A 234 4.91 -8.59 -14.62
N VAL A 235 3.62 -8.58 -14.29
CA VAL A 235 3.12 -8.25 -12.95
C VAL A 235 3.59 -9.25 -11.90
N LEU A 236 3.59 -10.55 -12.22
CA LEU A 236 3.94 -11.59 -11.25
C LEU A 236 5.43 -11.89 -11.15
N ARG A 237 6.20 -11.68 -12.22
CA ARG A 237 7.61 -12.06 -12.32
C ARG A 237 8.53 -10.87 -12.56
N GLU A 238 8.39 -10.17 -13.68
CA GLU A 238 9.35 -9.10 -14.05
C GLU A 238 9.41 -7.98 -12.99
N TRP A 239 8.26 -7.55 -12.47
CA TRP A 239 8.21 -6.52 -11.42
C TRP A 239 8.61 -7.01 -10.03
N ASN A 240 8.63 -8.33 -9.81
CA ASN A 240 8.93 -8.94 -8.51
C ASN A 240 10.24 -9.75 -8.55
N ASP A 241 11.09 -9.55 -9.55
CA ASP A 241 12.41 -10.20 -9.64
C ASP A 241 13.41 -9.52 -8.69
N ALA A 242 13.11 -9.63 -7.40
CA ALA A 242 13.84 -9.00 -6.30
C ALA A 242 14.55 -10.05 -5.43
N ALA A 243 14.94 -11.19 -6.02
CA ALA A 243 15.71 -12.20 -5.31
C ALA A 243 17.13 -11.66 -5.04
N VAL A 244 17.38 -11.29 -3.79
CA VAL A 244 18.66 -10.73 -3.34
C VAL A 244 19.31 -11.68 -2.33
N ASP A 245 20.64 -11.77 -2.38
CA ASP A 245 21.39 -12.51 -1.37
C ASP A 245 21.56 -11.67 -0.11
N PHE A 246 21.37 -12.30 1.05
CA PHE A 246 21.55 -11.68 2.35
C PHE A 246 21.87 -12.75 3.39
N PRO A 247 22.36 -12.40 4.60
CA PRO A 247 22.74 -13.36 5.66
C PRO A 247 21.55 -14.12 6.29
N ARG A 248 20.82 -14.91 5.50
CA ARG A 248 19.50 -15.49 5.84
C ARG A 248 19.51 -16.55 6.94
N ASP A 249 20.67 -17.16 7.21
CA ASP A 249 20.82 -18.24 8.19
C ASP A 249 21.21 -17.74 9.59
N LEU A 250 21.41 -16.43 9.74
CA LEU A 250 21.80 -15.78 10.99
C LEU A 250 20.61 -15.09 11.67
N CYS A 251 20.74 -14.90 12.98
CA CYS A 251 19.97 -13.93 13.73
C CYS A 251 20.65 -12.56 13.71
N ILE A 252 19.88 -11.51 14.01
CA ILE A 252 20.36 -10.11 14.11
C ILE A 252 21.56 -10.01 15.07
N HIS A 253 21.46 -10.61 16.26
CA HIS A 253 22.49 -10.56 17.28
C HIS A 253 23.77 -11.31 16.88
N GLU A 254 23.66 -12.39 16.11
CA GLU A 254 24.81 -13.13 15.55
C GLU A 254 25.53 -12.27 14.51
N ARG A 255 24.78 -11.62 13.61
CA ARG A 255 25.36 -10.70 12.61
C ARG A 255 26.01 -9.47 13.26
N PHE A 256 25.44 -8.98 14.35
CA PHE A 256 26.05 -7.92 15.17
C PHE A 256 27.36 -8.38 15.82
N ALA A 257 27.39 -9.56 16.45
CA ALA A 257 28.60 -10.08 17.09
C ALA A 257 29.75 -10.24 16.08
N LEU A 258 29.46 -10.71 14.86
CA LEU A 258 30.43 -10.75 13.76
C LEU A 258 30.95 -9.36 13.38
N GLN A 259 30.09 -8.35 13.35
CA GLN A 259 30.51 -6.96 13.11
C GLN A 259 31.38 -6.43 14.24
N ALA A 260 31.00 -6.70 15.49
CA ALA A 260 31.70 -6.23 16.67
C ALA A 260 33.11 -6.83 16.75
N ALA A 261 33.27 -8.11 16.41
CA ALA A 261 34.58 -8.75 16.31
C ALA A 261 35.43 -8.17 15.17
N ARG A 262 34.81 -7.74 14.07
CA ARG A 262 35.51 -7.16 12.91
C ARG A 262 36.04 -5.75 13.18
N THR A 263 35.30 -4.92 13.90
CA THR A 263 35.64 -3.51 14.17
C THR A 263 35.41 -3.13 15.63
N PRO A 264 36.11 -3.76 16.59
CA PRO A 264 35.77 -3.68 18.01
C PRO A 264 35.91 -2.29 18.64
N ASP A 265 36.87 -1.50 18.15
CA ASP A 265 37.21 -0.21 18.72
C ASP A 265 36.52 0.96 17.98
N ALA A 266 35.79 0.67 16.90
CA ALA A 266 34.98 1.66 16.19
C ALA A 266 33.79 2.11 17.06
N PRO A 267 33.35 3.38 16.97
CA PRO A 267 32.19 3.87 17.70
C PRO A 267 30.90 3.22 17.16
N ALA A 268 30.16 2.54 18.03
CA ALA A 268 28.91 1.87 17.65
C ALA A 268 27.70 2.77 17.86
N VAL A 269 27.59 3.36 19.06
CA VAL A 269 26.42 4.16 19.44
C VAL A 269 26.83 5.36 20.29
N THR A 270 26.25 6.51 20.00
CA THR A 270 26.37 7.74 20.80
C THR A 270 25.01 8.27 21.17
N TYR A 271 24.80 8.52 22.47
CA TYR A 271 23.69 9.34 22.96
C TYR A 271 24.28 10.46 23.82
N ARG A 272 23.92 11.71 23.48
CA ARG A 272 24.50 12.91 24.11
C ARG A 272 26.04 12.85 24.03
N SER A 273 26.75 13.01 25.16
CA SER A 273 28.21 12.96 25.23
C SER A 273 28.80 11.56 25.43
N ARG A 274 27.97 10.52 25.60
CA ARG A 274 28.45 9.15 25.86
C ARG A 274 28.48 8.35 24.57
N THR A 275 29.61 7.68 24.33
CA THR A 275 29.83 6.80 23.18
C THR A 275 30.29 5.44 23.67
N LEU A 276 29.71 4.37 23.14
CA LEU A 276 30.26 3.02 23.28
C LEU A 276 30.88 2.56 21.96
N SER A 277 32.02 1.89 22.05
CA SER A 277 32.54 1.12 20.92
C SER A 277 31.71 -0.15 20.67
N TYR A 278 31.90 -0.78 19.52
CA TYR A 278 31.27 -2.07 19.21
C TYR A 278 31.58 -3.14 20.26
N ARG A 279 32.83 -3.23 20.73
CA ARG A 279 33.24 -4.14 21.81
C ARG A 279 32.48 -3.86 23.10
N GLN A 280 32.46 -2.59 23.54
CA GLN A 280 31.79 -2.21 24.79
C GLN A 280 30.28 -2.46 24.74
N LEU A 281 29.65 -2.22 23.58
CA LEU A 281 28.24 -2.51 23.36
C LEU A 281 27.98 -4.03 23.37
N ASP A 282 28.87 -4.82 22.76
CA ASP A 282 28.77 -6.28 22.74
C ASP A 282 28.90 -6.88 24.15
N GLU A 283 29.93 -6.50 24.90
CA GLU A 283 30.20 -6.98 26.26
C GLU A 283 29.04 -6.63 27.23
N ARG A 284 28.55 -5.38 27.21
CA ARG A 284 27.43 -4.96 28.06
C ARG A 284 26.13 -5.68 27.72
N SER A 285 25.86 -5.90 26.43
CA SER A 285 24.67 -6.66 26.02
C SER A 285 24.81 -8.16 26.31
N ASN A 286 26.02 -8.73 26.29
CA ASN A 286 26.27 -10.11 26.74
C ASN A 286 25.97 -10.27 28.23
N GLN A 287 26.44 -9.35 29.07
CA GLN A 287 26.19 -9.37 30.52
C GLN A 287 24.69 -9.36 30.84
N LEU A 288 23.94 -8.45 30.21
CA LEU A 288 22.49 -8.40 30.38
C LEU A 288 21.80 -9.65 29.81
N ALA A 289 22.27 -10.19 28.69
CA ALA A 289 21.72 -11.41 28.09
C ALA A 289 21.91 -12.64 28.98
N TRP A 290 23.06 -12.79 29.66
CA TRP A 290 23.28 -13.84 30.64
C TRP A 290 22.28 -13.78 31.79
N HIS A 291 22.04 -12.58 32.31
CA HIS A 291 21.04 -12.38 33.34
C HIS A 291 19.62 -12.68 32.84
N LEU A 292 19.24 -12.17 31.66
CA LEU A 292 17.93 -12.47 31.04
C LEU A 292 17.73 -13.98 30.84
N ARG A 293 18.75 -14.70 30.39
CA ARG A 293 18.68 -16.16 30.25
C ARG A 293 18.50 -16.87 31.59
N SER A 294 19.09 -16.36 32.67
CA SER A 294 18.85 -16.87 34.03
C SER A 294 17.40 -16.67 34.51
N LEU A 295 16.69 -15.69 33.95
CA LEU A 295 15.26 -15.45 34.19
C LEU A 295 14.34 -16.27 33.27
N GLY A 296 14.89 -17.17 32.45
CA GLY A 296 14.13 -18.04 31.55
C GLY A 296 13.81 -17.44 30.18
N VAL A 297 14.45 -16.32 29.79
CA VAL A 297 14.32 -15.78 28.44
C VAL A 297 14.99 -16.73 27.45
N GLY A 298 14.27 -17.09 26.38
CA GLY A 298 14.71 -17.95 25.29
C GLY A 298 13.85 -17.75 24.04
N PRO A 299 13.93 -18.64 23.05
CA PRO A 299 13.16 -18.55 21.80
C PRO A 299 11.67 -18.27 22.04
N GLU A 300 11.10 -17.34 21.27
CA GLU A 300 9.69 -16.92 21.32
C GLU A 300 9.26 -16.20 22.62
N ALA A 301 10.14 -16.06 23.62
CA ALA A 301 9.82 -15.32 24.83
C ALA A 301 9.87 -13.81 24.59
N LEU A 302 8.79 -13.09 24.91
CA LEU A 302 8.70 -11.64 24.79
C LEU A 302 9.16 -10.94 26.08
N VAL A 303 10.10 -10.01 25.92
CA VAL A 303 10.60 -9.15 26.99
C VAL A 303 10.15 -7.72 26.75
N GLY A 304 9.45 -7.14 27.72
CA GLY A 304 9.04 -5.74 27.67
C GLY A 304 10.24 -4.82 27.84
N LEU A 305 10.31 -3.74 27.06
CA LEU A 305 11.38 -2.74 27.13
C LEU A 305 10.80 -1.33 27.18
N CYS A 306 10.81 -0.71 28.35
CA CYS A 306 10.24 0.62 28.61
C CYS A 306 11.34 1.58 29.11
N VAL A 307 12.15 2.09 28.20
CA VAL A 307 13.28 2.98 28.49
C VAL A 307 13.27 4.18 27.58
N ASP A 308 13.90 5.28 28.02
CA ASP A 308 14.13 6.42 27.13
C ASP A 308 15.15 6.08 26.04
N ARG A 309 15.09 6.84 24.93
CA ARG A 309 16.10 6.82 23.88
C ARG A 309 17.49 7.09 24.49
N SER A 310 18.29 6.03 24.57
CA SER A 310 19.54 5.98 25.33
C SER A 310 20.40 4.80 24.88
N ILE A 311 21.62 4.68 25.43
CA ILE A 311 22.47 3.50 25.23
C ILE A 311 21.79 2.24 25.80
N ASP A 312 21.07 2.36 26.92
CA ASP A 312 20.42 1.23 27.59
C ASP A 312 19.32 0.60 26.73
N LEU A 313 18.66 1.40 25.90
CA LEU A 313 17.71 0.93 24.90
C LEU A 313 18.37 -0.07 23.93
N VAL A 314 19.50 0.32 23.34
CA VAL A 314 20.23 -0.51 22.37
C VAL A 314 20.84 -1.74 23.07
N VAL A 315 21.40 -1.57 24.27
CA VAL A 315 21.89 -2.68 25.09
C VAL A 315 20.77 -3.66 25.41
N GLY A 316 19.59 -3.17 25.82
CA GLY A 316 18.41 -3.98 26.13
C GLY A 316 17.92 -4.78 24.92
N MET A 317 17.77 -4.12 23.75
CA MET A 317 17.38 -4.79 22.51
C MET A 317 18.37 -5.90 22.14
N LEU A 318 19.67 -5.61 22.11
CA LEU A 318 20.69 -6.61 21.82
C LEU A 318 20.68 -7.76 22.83
N ALA A 319 20.56 -7.45 24.12
CA ALA A 319 20.59 -8.45 25.17
C ALA A 319 19.41 -9.41 25.12
N ILE A 320 18.20 -8.89 24.84
CA ILE A 320 17.00 -9.71 24.66
C ILE A 320 17.20 -10.69 23.51
N LEU A 321 17.68 -10.19 22.35
CA LEU A 321 17.96 -11.03 21.19
C LEU A 321 19.05 -12.07 21.48
N LYS A 322 20.13 -11.69 22.17
CA LYS A 322 21.23 -12.59 22.56
C LYS A 322 20.82 -13.67 23.56
N ALA A 323 19.85 -13.39 24.42
CA ALA A 323 19.23 -14.40 25.28
C ALA A 323 18.35 -15.39 24.48
N GLY A 324 18.01 -15.03 23.24
CA GLY A 324 17.15 -15.79 22.32
C GLY A 324 15.70 -15.33 22.28
N GLY A 325 15.34 -14.31 23.07
CA GLY A 325 13.98 -13.75 23.11
C GLY A 325 13.74 -12.66 22.07
N ALA A 326 12.52 -12.15 22.06
CA ALA A 326 12.07 -11.05 21.23
C ALA A 326 11.69 -9.84 22.09
N TYR A 327 11.99 -8.63 21.61
CA TYR A 327 11.69 -7.41 22.37
C TYR A 327 10.29 -6.86 22.02
N LEU A 328 9.61 -6.35 23.04
CA LEU A 328 8.40 -5.55 22.92
C LEU A 328 8.68 -4.17 23.52
N CYS A 329 8.98 -3.18 22.67
CA CYS A 329 9.19 -1.82 23.11
C CYS A 329 7.87 -1.19 23.57
N LEU A 330 7.90 -0.51 24.72
CA LEU A 330 6.75 0.13 25.34
C LEU A 330 7.00 1.63 25.43
N ASP A 331 6.09 2.42 24.87
CA ASP A 331 6.08 3.87 25.05
C ASP A 331 5.24 4.23 26.28
N ALA A 332 5.90 4.70 27.33
CA ALA A 332 5.25 5.16 28.56
C ALA A 332 4.29 6.35 28.35
N SER A 333 4.31 7.01 27.19
CA SER A 333 3.33 8.04 26.80
C SER A 333 1.93 7.47 26.52
N HIS A 334 1.82 6.18 26.20
CA HIS A 334 0.56 5.51 25.99
C HIS A 334 -0.28 5.41 27.28
N PRO A 335 -1.63 5.35 27.17
CA PRO A 335 -2.49 5.11 28.32
C PRO A 335 -2.13 3.80 29.05
N SER A 336 -2.19 3.81 30.38
CA SER A 336 -1.85 2.65 31.22
C SER A 336 -2.64 1.39 30.85
N GLU A 337 -3.94 1.52 30.53
CA GLU A 337 -4.78 0.41 30.06
C GLU A 337 -4.27 -0.23 28.77
N ARG A 338 -3.76 0.59 27.84
CA ARG A 338 -3.17 0.11 26.59
C ARG A 338 -1.89 -0.68 26.87
N LEU A 339 -1.04 -0.18 27.75
CA LEU A 339 0.20 -0.87 28.14
C LEU A 339 -0.11 -2.18 28.88
N ALA A 340 -1.13 -2.20 29.74
CA ALA A 340 -1.57 -3.40 30.45
C ALA A 340 -2.06 -4.47 29.47
N PHE A 341 -2.89 -4.06 28.50
CA PHE A 341 -3.35 -4.94 27.43
C PHE A 341 -2.18 -5.53 26.63
N MET A 342 -1.22 -4.69 26.21
CA MET A 342 -0.06 -5.15 25.45
C MET A 342 0.77 -6.18 26.24
N LEU A 343 1.07 -5.89 27.51
CA LEU A 343 1.82 -6.80 28.39
C LEU A 343 1.10 -8.13 28.59
N GLN A 344 -0.22 -8.09 28.77
CA GLN A 344 -1.04 -9.28 28.98
C GLN A 344 -1.17 -10.14 27.71
N ASP A 345 -1.49 -9.52 26.57
CA ASP A 345 -1.66 -10.19 25.28
C ASP A 345 -0.34 -10.84 24.82
N ALA A 346 0.79 -10.13 24.99
CA ALA A 346 2.13 -10.63 24.72
C ALA A 346 2.68 -11.60 25.79
N ARG A 347 1.95 -11.82 26.90
CA ARG A 347 2.36 -12.70 28.01
C ARG A 347 3.77 -12.41 28.52
N VAL A 348 4.09 -11.12 28.69
CA VAL A 348 5.41 -10.67 29.12
C VAL A 348 5.66 -11.08 30.56
N ASN A 349 6.78 -11.75 30.83
CA ASN A 349 7.20 -12.17 32.18
C ASN A 349 8.42 -11.41 32.72
N VAL A 350 9.18 -10.76 31.82
CA VAL A 350 10.35 -9.96 32.17
C VAL A 350 10.20 -8.57 31.54
N LEU A 351 10.44 -7.54 32.33
CA LEU A 351 10.33 -6.14 31.93
C LEU A 351 11.64 -5.41 32.25
N LEU A 352 12.24 -4.80 31.24
CA LEU A 352 13.35 -3.89 31.38
C LEU A 352 12.81 -2.46 31.37
N ALA A 353 13.20 -1.65 32.35
CA ALA A 353 12.72 -0.27 32.45
C ALA A 353 13.79 0.69 32.98
N HIS A 354 13.56 1.99 32.78
CA HIS A 354 14.20 3.02 33.59
C HIS A 354 13.33 3.33 34.81
N GLN A 355 13.95 3.67 35.93
CA GLN A 355 13.26 3.97 37.19
C GLN A 355 12.17 5.04 37.00
N SER A 356 12.44 6.06 36.18
CA SER A 356 11.53 7.16 35.86
C SER A 356 10.26 6.74 35.11
N LYS A 357 10.20 5.52 34.56
CA LYS A 357 9.05 5.02 33.79
C LYS A 357 8.10 4.17 34.62
N LEU A 358 8.54 3.67 35.78
CA LEU A 358 7.77 2.72 36.58
C LEU A 358 6.40 3.28 37.00
N GLU A 359 6.33 4.56 37.38
CA GLU A 359 5.08 5.20 37.81
C GLU A 359 4.02 5.27 36.70
N ARG A 360 4.45 5.23 35.43
CA ARG A 360 3.57 5.28 34.25
C ARG A 360 3.17 3.90 33.76
N LEU A 361 3.82 2.86 34.25
CA LEU A 361 3.54 1.48 33.88
C LEU A 361 2.39 0.93 34.72
N PRO A 362 1.54 0.07 34.15
CA PRO A 362 0.52 -0.63 34.92
C PRO A 362 1.17 -1.60 35.92
N PRO A 363 0.43 -2.03 36.97
CA PRO A 363 0.90 -3.11 37.84
C PRO A 363 1.32 -4.33 37.02
N PHE A 364 2.55 -4.80 37.24
CA PHE A 364 3.15 -5.89 36.49
C PHE A 364 3.53 -7.03 37.45
N GLY A 365 3.02 -8.23 37.17
CA GLY A 365 3.24 -9.41 38.02
C GLY A 365 4.52 -10.19 37.73
N GLY A 366 5.26 -9.81 36.68
CA GLY A 366 6.53 -10.44 36.30
C GLY A 366 7.74 -9.80 36.98
N THR A 367 8.94 -10.16 36.50
CA THR A 367 10.21 -9.61 37.02
C THR A 367 10.54 -8.30 36.30
N THR A 368 10.72 -7.22 37.05
CA THR A 368 11.16 -5.93 36.52
C THR A 368 12.61 -5.65 36.90
N LEU A 369 13.45 -5.33 35.91
CA LEU A 369 14.82 -4.88 36.11
C LEU A 369 14.95 -3.40 35.71
N CYS A 370 15.38 -2.56 36.64
CA CYS A 370 15.64 -1.15 36.39
C CYS A 370 17.08 -0.94 35.93
N LEU A 371 17.28 -0.70 34.63
CA LEU A 371 18.61 -0.67 33.99
C LEU A 371 19.50 0.47 34.48
N ASP A 372 18.90 1.56 34.97
CA ASP A 372 19.57 2.75 35.49
C ASP A 372 19.78 2.73 37.01
N SER A 373 19.52 1.60 37.68
CA SER A 373 19.76 1.44 39.12
C SER A 373 21.16 0.93 39.45
N ASP A 374 21.72 1.36 40.58
CA ASP A 374 23.03 0.90 41.07
C ASP A 374 23.05 -0.62 41.33
N ALA A 375 21.93 -1.17 41.82
CA ALA A 375 21.78 -2.60 42.06
C ALA A 375 21.86 -3.41 40.75
N ALA A 376 21.22 -2.94 39.67
CA ALA A 376 21.34 -3.57 38.37
C ALA A 376 22.77 -3.45 37.82
N ALA A 377 23.41 -2.29 37.98
CA ALA A 377 24.80 -2.11 37.55
C ALA A 377 25.77 -3.07 38.26
N GLU A 378 25.61 -3.29 39.57
CA GLU A 378 26.41 -4.26 40.32
C GLU A 378 26.15 -5.70 39.87
N LEU A 379 24.88 -6.07 39.75
CA LEU A 379 24.47 -7.40 39.29
C LEU A 379 25.04 -7.73 37.90
N LEU A 380 24.97 -6.79 36.96
CA LEU A 380 25.41 -6.99 35.58
C LEU A 380 26.93 -7.04 35.46
N ARG A 381 27.68 -6.31 36.30
CA ARG A 381 29.15 -6.38 36.32
C ARG A 381 29.69 -7.76 36.69
N GLN A 382 28.91 -8.55 37.43
CA GLN A 382 29.27 -9.91 37.83
C GLN A 382 28.97 -10.95 36.74
N GLN A 383 28.23 -10.58 35.68
CA GLN A 383 27.92 -11.48 34.58
C GLN A 383 29.10 -11.62 33.60
N PRO A 384 29.21 -12.74 32.88
CA PRO A 384 30.22 -12.91 31.84
C PRO A 384 30.07 -11.89 30.72
N THR A 385 31.19 -11.43 30.17
CA THR A 385 31.24 -10.53 29.01
C THR A 385 31.24 -11.27 27.67
N ASP A 386 31.49 -12.58 27.68
CA ASP A 386 31.49 -13.42 26.49
C ASP A 386 30.07 -13.71 25.98
N GLY A 387 29.98 -13.95 24.67
CA GLY A 387 28.74 -14.31 24.00
C GLY A 387 28.10 -15.58 24.55
N LEU A 388 26.78 -15.64 24.42
CA LEU A 388 25.96 -16.78 24.83
C LEU A 388 25.95 -17.85 23.73
N PRO A 389 25.89 -19.16 24.06
CA PRO A 389 25.59 -20.20 23.07
C PRO A 389 24.23 -19.95 22.41
N ARG A 390 24.15 -20.21 21.10
CA ARG A 390 22.96 -20.03 20.26
C ARG A 390 21.77 -20.85 20.77
N THR A 391 20.61 -20.21 20.88
CA THR A 391 19.33 -20.85 21.22
C THR A 391 18.23 -20.57 20.20
N ALA A 392 18.31 -19.45 19.47
CA ALA A 392 17.34 -19.03 18.45
C ALA A 392 17.91 -19.14 17.02
N GLY A 393 17.00 -19.20 16.04
CA GLY A 393 17.28 -19.23 14.62
C GLY A 393 16.59 -18.09 13.84
N PRO A 394 16.84 -17.97 12.53
CA PRO A 394 16.35 -16.87 11.69
C PRO A 394 14.81 -16.81 11.59
N GLU A 395 14.13 -17.93 11.83
CA GLU A 395 12.66 -18.04 11.83
C GLU A 395 12.03 -17.78 13.21
N ASN A 396 12.83 -17.46 14.23
CA ASN A 396 12.29 -17.01 15.52
C ASN A 396 12.00 -15.51 15.51
N LEU A 397 11.12 -15.10 16.43
CA LEU A 397 10.78 -13.69 16.65
C LEU A 397 12.02 -12.87 17.02
N ALA A 398 12.15 -11.71 16.38
CA ALA A 398 13.05 -10.63 16.80
C ALA A 398 12.30 -9.61 17.65
N TYR A 399 11.09 -9.23 17.25
CA TYR A 399 10.28 -8.26 17.99
C TYR A 399 8.79 -8.38 17.72
N VAL A 400 8.01 -7.74 18.58
CA VAL A 400 6.58 -7.49 18.38
C VAL A 400 6.30 -6.01 18.48
N ILE A 401 5.52 -5.48 17.53
CA ILE A 401 5.01 -4.09 17.56
C ILE A 401 3.49 -4.12 17.51
N PHE A 402 2.84 -3.37 18.40
CA PHE A 402 1.38 -3.27 18.42
C PHE A 402 0.87 -2.13 17.54
N THR A 403 0.05 -2.47 16.54
CA THR A 403 -0.61 -1.51 15.65
C THR A 403 -2.07 -1.30 16.06
N SER A 404 -2.68 -0.20 15.61
CA SER A 404 -4.13 0.01 15.75
C SER A 404 -4.87 -0.99 14.87
N GLY A 405 -5.39 -2.06 15.46
CA GLY A 405 -6.19 -3.04 14.72
C GLY A 405 -7.51 -2.44 14.21
N SER A 406 -7.98 -2.91 13.06
CA SER A 406 -9.27 -2.52 12.46
C SER A 406 -10.49 -2.69 13.38
N THR A 407 -10.36 -3.50 14.43
CA THR A 407 -11.39 -3.80 15.43
C THR A 407 -11.32 -2.88 16.65
N GLY A 408 -10.47 -1.85 16.65
CA GLY A 408 -10.26 -0.93 17.78
C GLY A 408 -9.39 -1.49 18.91
N ARG A 409 -9.10 -2.79 18.90
CA ARG A 409 -8.14 -3.42 19.81
C ARG A 409 -6.75 -3.49 19.15
N PRO A 410 -5.68 -3.07 19.84
CA PRO A 410 -4.32 -3.20 19.31
C PRO A 410 -3.98 -4.66 18.95
N LYS A 411 -3.19 -4.88 17.90
CA LYS A 411 -2.73 -6.22 17.47
C LYS A 411 -1.21 -6.23 17.40
N GLY A 412 -0.56 -7.26 17.95
CA GLY A 412 0.88 -7.43 17.88
C GLY A 412 1.32 -8.04 16.54
N SER A 413 2.03 -7.27 15.72
CA SER A 413 2.71 -7.76 14.53
C SER A 413 4.02 -8.43 14.93
N ALA A 414 4.12 -9.73 14.67
CA ALA A 414 5.22 -10.57 15.10
C ALA A 414 6.27 -10.69 13.99
N ILE A 415 7.46 -10.12 14.21
CA ILE A 415 8.48 -9.97 13.18
C ILE A 415 9.68 -10.88 13.46
N LEU A 416 10.11 -11.58 12.42
CA LEU A 416 11.18 -12.58 12.49
C LEU A 416 12.56 -11.95 12.27
N HIS A 417 13.59 -12.60 12.79
CA HIS A 417 14.99 -12.21 12.55
C HIS A 417 15.33 -12.06 11.07
N ARG A 418 14.91 -13.02 10.23
CA ARG A 418 15.19 -12.99 8.79
C ARG A 418 14.62 -11.76 8.07
N GLY A 419 13.46 -11.25 8.50
CA GLY A 419 12.83 -10.08 7.88
C GLY A 419 13.66 -8.82 8.10
N VAL A 420 14.18 -8.65 9.31
CA VAL A 420 15.06 -7.52 9.66
C VAL A 420 16.39 -7.61 8.90
N LEU A 421 16.94 -8.81 8.71
CA LEU A 421 18.16 -8.98 7.93
C LEU A 421 17.92 -8.72 6.43
N ALA A 422 16.80 -9.19 5.87
CA ALA A 422 16.43 -8.87 4.49
C ALA A 422 16.33 -7.35 4.28
N LEU A 423 15.72 -6.64 5.23
CA LEU A 423 15.61 -5.19 5.22
C LEU A 423 16.98 -4.50 5.29
N ALA A 424 17.80 -4.88 6.28
CA ALA A 424 19.06 -4.20 6.55
C ALA A 424 20.08 -4.39 5.42
N PHE A 425 20.04 -5.53 4.74
CA PHE A 425 20.96 -5.90 3.66
C PHE A 425 20.36 -5.76 2.27
N ASP A 426 19.18 -5.13 2.12
CA ASP A 426 18.57 -4.91 0.81
C ASP A 426 19.52 -4.10 -0.09
N PRO A 427 20.06 -4.72 -1.16
CA PRO A 427 20.96 -4.02 -2.05
C PRO A 427 20.24 -2.92 -2.81
N LEU A 428 18.94 -2.99 -3.11
CA LEU A 428 18.29 -1.93 -3.86
C LEU A 428 18.22 -0.61 -3.06
N LEU A 429 18.24 -0.69 -1.74
CA LEU A 429 18.37 0.48 -0.87
C LEU A 429 19.82 0.94 -0.71
N HIS A 430 20.79 0.01 -0.61
CA HIS A 430 22.23 0.31 -0.42
C HIS A 430 22.47 1.43 0.61
N ALA A 431 21.73 1.42 1.72
CA ALA A 431 21.69 2.57 2.62
C ALA A 431 22.99 2.72 3.44
N PHE A 432 23.62 1.61 3.83
CA PHE A 432 24.57 1.59 4.95
C PHE A 432 25.99 1.14 4.57
N SER A 433 26.96 1.70 5.27
CA SER A 433 28.38 1.45 5.20
C SER A 433 29.04 1.84 6.52
N ALA A 434 30.25 1.34 6.78
CA ALA A 434 30.95 1.61 8.03
C ALA A 434 31.31 3.10 8.25
N SER A 435 31.31 3.92 7.20
CA SER A 435 31.52 5.37 7.30
C SER A 435 30.25 6.15 7.63
N ASP A 436 29.08 5.52 7.58
CA ASP A 436 27.83 6.20 7.81
C ASP A 436 27.61 6.49 9.30
N ARG A 437 26.90 7.59 9.52
CA ARG A 437 26.36 8.04 10.81
C ARG A 437 24.85 8.06 10.67
N VAL A 438 24.17 7.16 11.36
CA VAL A 438 22.73 6.90 11.18
C VAL A 438 21.97 7.49 12.35
N ALA A 439 20.95 8.31 12.09
CA ALA A 439 20.12 8.86 13.16
C ALA A 439 19.18 7.79 13.74
N GLN A 440 19.17 7.65 15.06
CA GLN A 440 18.10 7.01 15.81
C GLN A 440 17.11 8.10 16.23
N ALA A 441 16.14 8.39 15.38
CA ALA A 441 15.18 9.50 15.52
C ALA A 441 13.73 9.01 15.65
N SER A 442 13.45 7.79 15.22
CA SER A 442 12.13 7.19 15.33
C SER A 442 11.83 6.74 16.77
N ASN A 443 10.56 6.63 17.10
CA ASN A 443 10.13 5.99 18.35
C ASN A 443 10.28 4.46 18.19
N VAL A 444 10.89 3.79 19.17
CA VAL A 444 11.15 2.34 19.12
C VAL A 444 9.90 1.46 19.27
N SER A 445 8.77 2.04 19.66
CA SER A 445 7.47 1.37 19.57
C SER A 445 6.90 1.36 18.14
N PHE A 446 7.63 1.94 17.18
CA PHE A 446 7.35 1.91 15.75
C PHE A 446 8.51 1.29 15.00
N ASP A 447 8.21 0.63 13.88
CA ASP A 447 9.16 -0.21 13.16
C ASP A 447 10.22 0.54 12.33
N PRO A 448 10.12 1.83 11.96
CA PRO A 448 11.25 2.51 11.30
C PRO A 448 12.52 2.58 12.15
N SER A 449 12.38 2.50 13.48
CA SER A 449 13.53 2.37 14.38
C SER A 449 14.37 1.11 14.12
N THR A 450 13.76 0.04 13.60
CA THR A 450 14.44 -1.19 13.18
C THR A 450 15.41 -0.92 12.03
N PHE A 451 14.99 -0.11 11.04
CA PHE A 451 15.85 0.32 9.93
C PHE A 451 17.03 1.16 10.44
N GLU A 452 16.77 2.11 11.34
CA GLU A 452 17.80 2.99 11.91
C GLU A 452 18.85 2.20 12.70
N ILE A 453 18.41 1.38 13.66
CA ILE A 453 19.27 0.69 14.63
C ILE A 453 20.03 -0.45 13.95
N TRP A 454 19.31 -1.35 13.29
CA TRP A 454 19.93 -2.55 12.70
C TRP A 454 20.62 -2.24 11.37
N GLY A 455 20.13 -1.28 10.61
CA GLY A 455 20.84 -0.76 9.45
C GLY A 455 22.23 -0.25 9.83
N ALA A 456 22.35 0.50 10.93
CA ALA A 456 23.64 0.99 11.39
C ALA A 456 24.54 -0.13 11.96
N LEU A 457 24.05 -0.82 12.99
CA LEU A 457 24.86 -1.71 13.83
C LEU A 457 25.28 -2.99 13.11
N LEU A 458 24.54 -3.42 12.09
CA LEU A 458 24.92 -4.58 11.28
C LEU A 458 25.95 -4.21 10.20
N HIS A 459 26.18 -2.94 9.90
CA HIS A 459 27.11 -2.49 8.82
C HIS A 459 28.40 -1.85 9.34
N GLY A 460 28.62 -1.83 10.66
CA GLY A 460 29.79 -1.17 11.24
C GLY A 460 29.65 0.35 11.29
N ALA A 461 28.46 0.88 11.00
CA ALA A 461 28.17 2.31 11.02
C ALA A 461 28.02 2.81 12.46
N HIS A 462 27.96 4.13 12.62
CA HIS A 462 27.80 4.79 13.92
C HIS A 462 26.35 5.24 14.13
N LEU A 463 25.64 4.65 15.10
CA LEU A 463 24.29 5.04 15.48
C LEU A 463 24.32 6.31 16.36
N ILE A 464 23.61 7.36 15.94
CA ILE A 464 23.56 8.66 16.62
C ILE A 464 22.16 8.88 17.20
N GLY A 465 22.05 8.93 18.52
CA GLY A 465 20.80 9.16 19.22
C GLY A 465 20.31 10.59 19.10
N ILE A 466 19.15 10.79 18.47
CA ILE A 466 18.47 12.08 18.37
C ILE A 466 17.36 12.11 19.43
N THR A 467 17.60 12.85 20.52
CA THR A 467 16.67 12.89 21.66
C THR A 467 15.62 13.98 21.55
N ALA A 468 15.90 15.07 20.84
CA ALA A 468 14.95 16.16 20.62
C ALA A 468 13.71 15.66 19.84
N SER A 469 12.55 16.21 20.16
CA SER A 469 11.32 15.95 19.40
C SER A 469 11.22 16.94 18.23
N PRO A 470 11.08 16.48 16.98
CA PRO A 470 10.89 17.40 15.86
C PRO A 470 9.60 18.21 15.99
N ALA A 471 8.56 17.66 16.64
CA ALA A 471 7.27 18.34 16.85
C ALA A 471 7.34 19.46 17.89
N HIS A 472 8.14 19.28 18.96
CA HIS A 472 8.24 20.26 20.06
C HIS A 472 9.42 21.22 19.89
N SER A 473 10.53 20.74 19.32
CA SER A 473 11.81 21.44 19.28
C SER A 473 12.53 21.21 17.94
N PRO A 474 11.95 21.65 16.80
CA PRO A 474 12.46 21.35 15.46
C PRO A 474 13.88 21.88 15.21
N HIS A 475 14.22 23.06 15.71
CA HIS A 475 15.58 23.61 15.58
C HIS A 475 16.61 22.80 16.38
N GLU A 476 16.26 22.33 17.58
CA GLU A 476 17.14 21.48 18.38
C GLU A 476 17.31 20.09 17.74
N PHE A 477 16.24 19.54 17.17
CA PHE A 477 16.30 18.31 16.39
C PHE A 477 17.30 18.44 15.23
N VAL A 478 17.19 19.52 14.44
CA VAL A 478 18.12 19.77 13.32
C VAL A 478 19.54 20.01 13.81
N ALA A 479 19.73 20.73 14.92
CA ALA A 479 21.05 20.91 15.52
C ALA A 479 21.69 19.57 15.90
N GLN A 480 20.93 18.66 16.54
CA GLN A 480 21.43 17.31 16.88
C GLN A 480 21.80 16.49 15.63
N VAL A 481 21.03 16.59 14.55
CA VAL A 481 21.33 15.94 13.26
C VAL A 481 22.65 16.48 12.68
N GLN A 482 22.85 17.80 12.72
CA GLN A 482 24.04 18.47 12.19
C GLN A 482 25.30 18.23 13.04
N ASP A 483 25.21 18.42 14.36
CA ASP A 483 26.29 18.16 15.31
C ASP A 483 26.70 16.69 15.31
N GLY A 484 25.69 15.81 15.17
CA GLY A 484 25.87 14.38 15.00
C GLY A 484 26.51 14.00 13.67
N ARG A 485 26.62 14.93 12.70
CA ARG A 485 27.05 14.71 11.31
C ARG A 485 26.31 13.53 10.68
N VAL A 486 25.00 13.47 10.91
CA VAL A 486 24.16 12.39 10.39
C VAL A 486 24.27 12.37 8.86
N SER A 487 24.29 11.16 8.31
CA SER A 487 24.38 10.88 6.88
C SER A 487 23.16 10.11 6.36
N VAL A 488 22.56 9.26 7.20
CA VAL A 488 21.37 8.47 6.88
C VAL A 488 20.32 8.72 7.96
N MET A 489 19.09 9.01 7.55
CA MET A 489 17.99 9.26 8.47
C MET A 489 16.66 8.79 7.88
N PHE A 490 15.80 8.25 8.73
CA PHE A 490 14.38 8.09 8.45
C PHE A 490 13.58 9.20 9.14
N VAL A 491 12.56 9.72 8.47
CA VAL A 491 11.53 10.57 9.08
C VAL A 491 10.14 10.13 8.61
N THR A 492 9.13 10.33 9.45
CA THR A 492 7.75 10.18 8.96
C THR A 492 7.44 11.29 7.95
N THR A 493 6.51 11.03 7.02
CA THR A 493 6.04 12.03 6.07
C THR A 493 5.59 13.32 6.77
N ALA A 494 4.90 13.21 7.92
CA ALA A 494 4.49 14.35 8.74
C ALA A 494 5.68 15.16 9.30
N VAL A 495 6.75 14.50 9.77
CA VAL A 495 7.97 15.19 10.25
C VAL A 495 8.68 15.87 9.09
N LEU A 496 8.72 15.26 7.90
CA LEU A 496 9.27 15.90 6.71
C LEU A 496 8.49 17.18 6.37
N HIS A 497 7.16 17.14 6.38
CA HIS A 497 6.33 18.32 6.08
C HIS A 497 6.54 19.43 7.11
N LEU A 498 6.64 19.07 8.39
CA LEU A 498 6.90 20.01 9.46
C LEU A 498 8.24 20.72 9.26
N LEU A 499 9.31 19.94 9.02
CA LEU A 499 10.66 20.48 8.85
C LEU A 499 10.82 21.23 7.53
N ALA A 500 10.19 20.78 6.45
CA ALA A 500 10.18 21.49 5.17
C ALA A 500 9.62 22.92 5.31
N ARG A 501 8.68 23.15 6.22
CA ARG A 501 8.09 24.48 6.48
C ARG A 501 8.90 25.32 7.47
N GLN A 502 9.44 24.71 8.53
CA GLN A 502 10.09 25.45 9.61
C GLN A 502 11.60 25.58 9.45
N VAL A 503 12.25 24.54 8.94
CA VAL A 503 13.69 24.46 8.74
C VAL A 503 14.00 23.74 7.41
N PRO A 504 13.73 24.36 6.24
CA PRO A 504 13.81 23.67 4.94
C PRO A 504 15.16 23.00 4.65
N ALA A 505 16.24 23.58 5.17
CA ALA A 505 17.60 23.05 5.05
C ALA A 505 17.95 21.92 6.06
N ALA A 506 16.98 21.41 6.82
CA ALA A 506 17.16 20.37 7.85
C ALA A 506 17.87 19.11 7.36
N PHE A 507 17.70 18.78 6.07
CA PHE A 507 18.16 17.54 5.47
C PHE A 507 19.39 17.73 4.57
N LYS A 508 19.94 18.95 4.53
CA LYS A 508 21.06 19.30 3.67
C LYS A 508 22.29 18.48 4.04
N GLY A 509 22.92 17.86 3.04
CA GLY A 509 24.17 17.12 3.21
C GLY A 509 24.00 15.67 3.66
N LEU A 510 22.76 15.21 3.90
CA LEU A 510 22.50 13.79 4.09
C LEU A 510 22.88 13.01 2.82
N LYS A 511 23.55 11.88 3.01
CA LYS A 511 23.73 10.88 1.95
C LYS A 511 22.39 10.27 1.57
N MET A 512 21.53 9.99 2.56
CA MET A 512 20.22 9.38 2.33
C MET A 512 19.19 9.89 3.34
N LEU A 513 18.04 10.35 2.83
CA LEU A 513 16.84 10.61 3.61
C LEU A 513 15.76 9.62 3.16
N VAL A 514 15.24 8.83 4.09
CA VAL A 514 14.07 7.99 3.87
C VAL A 514 12.87 8.67 4.51
N LEU A 515 11.75 8.77 3.79
CA LEU A 515 10.46 9.17 4.32
C LEU A 515 9.43 8.05 4.16
N GLY A 516 8.40 8.03 5.00
CA GLY A 516 7.30 7.09 4.86
C GLY A 516 6.22 7.22 5.93
N GLY A 517 5.26 6.31 5.87
CA GLY A 517 4.11 6.21 6.79
C GLY A 517 2.83 6.80 6.25
N GLU A 518 2.90 7.81 5.37
CA GLU A 518 1.74 8.45 4.74
C GLU A 518 2.11 8.97 3.34
N ALA A 519 1.10 9.31 2.53
CA ALA A 519 1.30 9.88 1.20
C ALA A 519 2.08 11.20 1.26
N ALA A 520 3.16 11.30 0.50
CA ALA A 520 4.01 12.47 0.47
C ALA A 520 3.36 13.64 -0.30
N ASP A 521 3.46 14.85 0.25
CA ASP A 521 3.07 16.11 -0.42
C ASP A 521 4.18 16.57 -1.39
N PRO A 522 3.92 16.63 -2.71
CA PRO A 522 4.90 17.09 -3.69
C PRO A 522 5.44 18.51 -3.42
N LEU A 523 4.66 19.39 -2.77
CA LEU A 523 5.12 20.74 -2.43
C LEU A 523 6.16 20.70 -1.32
N ALA A 524 5.93 19.91 -0.26
CA ALA A 524 6.90 19.75 0.81
C ALA A 524 8.22 19.13 0.31
N LEU A 525 8.13 18.13 -0.59
CA LEU A 525 9.32 17.55 -1.22
C LEU A 525 10.08 18.59 -2.05
N ARG A 526 9.36 19.44 -2.80
CA ARG A 526 9.96 20.53 -3.58
C ARG A 526 10.72 21.52 -2.69
N GLU A 527 10.15 21.91 -1.55
CA GLU A 527 10.81 22.80 -0.60
C GLU A 527 12.14 22.23 -0.09
N VAL A 528 12.15 20.94 0.29
CA VAL A 528 13.39 20.25 0.72
C VAL A 528 14.42 20.22 -0.40
N LEU A 529 14.00 19.87 -1.63
CA LEU A 529 14.91 19.78 -2.77
C LEU A 529 15.50 21.13 -3.19
N GLN A 530 14.77 22.23 -3.00
CA GLN A 530 15.24 23.58 -3.32
C GLN A 530 16.21 24.15 -2.28
N HIS A 531 16.13 23.72 -1.02
CA HIS A 531 16.90 24.29 0.10
C HIS A 531 18.13 23.45 0.53
N GLY A 532 18.57 22.55 -0.33
CA GLY A 532 19.72 21.67 -0.08
C GLY A 532 19.26 20.21 -0.06
N PRO A 533 19.17 19.56 -1.23
CA PRO A 533 18.68 18.20 -1.32
C PRO A 533 19.61 17.21 -0.61
N PRO A 534 19.09 16.12 -0.03
CA PRO A 534 19.91 14.96 0.27
C PRO A 534 20.44 14.34 -1.03
N GLN A 535 21.53 13.58 -0.97
CA GLN A 535 22.05 12.90 -2.18
C GLN A 535 21.08 11.84 -2.71
N ARG A 536 20.30 11.23 -1.82
CA ARG A 536 19.19 10.31 -2.14
C ARG A 536 17.99 10.61 -1.26
N LEU A 537 16.81 10.71 -1.89
CA LEU A 537 15.53 10.90 -1.22
C LEU A 537 14.65 9.69 -1.51
N VAL A 538 14.36 8.89 -0.50
CA VAL A 538 13.65 7.61 -0.66
C VAL A 538 12.27 7.73 -0.06
N ASN A 539 11.22 7.59 -0.87
CA ASN A 539 9.85 7.45 -0.38
C ASN A 539 9.51 5.97 -0.19
N GLY A 540 9.53 5.51 1.05
CA GLY A 540 9.26 4.12 1.44
C GLY A 540 7.80 3.89 1.83
N TYR A 541 7.26 2.75 1.39
CA TYR A 541 5.95 2.25 1.78
C TYR A 541 6.05 0.80 2.23
N GLY A 542 5.47 0.51 3.39
CA GLY A 542 5.09 -0.84 3.79
C GLY A 542 4.32 -0.86 5.10
N PRO A 543 3.45 -1.86 5.29
CA PRO A 543 2.82 -2.11 6.58
C PRO A 543 3.82 -2.78 7.54
N THR A 544 3.57 -2.66 8.85
CA THR A 544 4.43 -3.25 9.88
C THR A 544 4.59 -4.77 9.72
N GLU A 545 3.54 -5.45 9.28
CA GLU A 545 3.49 -6.89 8.99
C GLU A 545 4.52 -7.35 7.96
N CYS A 546 5.03 -6.44 7.12
CA CYS A 546 6.04 -6.72 6.11
C CYS A 546 7.46 -6.28 6.51
N THR A 547 7.68 -5.90 7.78
CA THR A 547 8.95 -5.37 8.29
C THR A 547 9.33 -4.02 7.67
N VAL A 548 8.78 -2.91 8.19
CA VAL A 548 9.10 -1.52 7.84
C VAL A 548 8.65 -1.07 6.44
N PHE A 549 9.25 -1.58 5.36
CA PHE A 549 8.89 -1.20 3.99
C PHE A 549 8.95 -2.39 3.04
N SER A 550 8.07 -2.40 2.05
CA SER A 550 7.98 -3.44 1.00
C SER A 550 8.18 -2.88 -0.41
N SER A 551 8.12 -1.56 -0.56
CA SER A 551 8.38 -0.85 -1.80
C SER A 551 8.94 0.52 -1.50
N PHE A 552 9.67 1.09 -2.44
CA PHE A 552 10.16 2.46 -2.32
C PHE A 552 10.33 3.11 -3.69
N HIS A 553 10.38 4.43 -3.69
CA HIS A 553 10.68 5.27 -4.84
C HIS A 553 11.89 6.16 -4.54
N LEU A 554 12.79 6.31 -5.51
CA LEU A 554 14.05 7.07 -5.41
C LEU A 554 13.97 8.42 -6.10
#